data_AF-A0A950EL18-F1
#
_entry.id   AF-A0A950EL18-F1
#
_cell.length_a   1.000
_cell.length_b   1.000
_cell.length_c   1.000
_cell.angle_alpha   90.00
_cell.angle_beta   90.00
_cell.angle_gamma   90.00
#
_symmetry.space_group_name_H-M   'P 1'
#
loop_
_entity.id
_entity.type
_entity.pdbx_description
1 polymer ?
#
loop_
_entity_poly.entity_id
_entity_poly.type
_entity_poly.pdbx_seq_one_letter_code
_entity_poly.pdbx_strand_id
1 'polypeptide(L)'
;MSLRLVLATANPDKAREIADALALAGFDLVPRPDDVPEVDETADTLEGNARLKAQALCAATGEAAVADDTGLEVAALDGRPGVFSSRFAGPDASYADNVAKL
;
A
#
# COMPACT_ATOMS: atom_id res chain seq x y z
N MET A 1 -4.27 -24.94 -10.54
CA MET A 1 -3.43 -24.66 -9.37
C MET A 1 -3.41 -23.15 -9.23
N SER A 2 -4.05 -22.59 -8.20
CA SER A 2 -4.00 -21.15 -7.93
C SER A 2 -2.73 -20.82 -7.16
N LEU A 3 -2.09 -19.70 -7.49
CA LEU A 3 -0.96 -19.20 -6.71
C LEU A 3 -1.51 -18.44 -5.50
N ARG A 4 -1.04 -18.77 -4.31
CA ARG A 4 -1.39 -18.12 -3.06
C ARG A 4 -0.56 -16.86 -2.87
N LEU A 5 -1.21 -15.73 -2.57
CA LEU A 5 -0.58 -14.42 -2.39
C LEU A 5 -1.08 -13.73 -1.11
N VAL A 6 -0.17 -13.32 -0.24
CA VAL A 6 -0.48 -12.52 0.94
C VAL A 6 -0.67 -11.05 0.54
N LEU A 7 -1.77 -10.43 0.95
CA LEU A 7 -2.00 -9.00 0.83
C LEU A 7 -1.10 -8.26 1.82
N ALA A 8 -0.22 -7.39 1.35
CA ALA A 8 0.74 -6.68 2.20
C ALA A 8 0.18 -5.42 2.87
N THR A 9 -1.05 -5.01 2.54
CA THR A 9 -1.71 -3.83 3.11
C THR A 9 -2.46 -4.17 4.40
N ALA A 10 -2.32 -3.30 5.41
CA ALA A 10 -3.20 -3.29 6.59
C ALA A 10 -4.47 -2.45 6.38
N ASN A 11 -4.55 -1.67 5.30
CA ASN A 11 -5.73 -0.88 4.96
C ASN A 11 -6.80 -1.78 4.31
N PRO A 12 -8.01 -1.89 4.91
CA PRO A 12 -9.08 -2.76 4.42
C PRO A 12 -9.66 -2.33 3.07
N ASP A 13 -9.70 -1.04 2.77
CA ASP A 13 -10.18 -0.54 1.47
C ASP A 13 -9.19 -0.92 0.37
N LYS A 14 -7.88 -0.74 0.60
CA LYS A 14 -6.85 -1.21 -0.35
C LYS A 14 -6.89 -2.72 -0.53
N ALA A 15 -7.09 -3.49 0.56
CA ALA A 15 -7.19 -4.95 0.48
C ALA A 15 -8.35 -5.36 -0.45
N ARG A 16 -9.50 -4.69 -0.33
CA ARG A 16 -10.66 -4.91 -1.20
C ARG A 16 -10.37 -4.50 -2.64
N GLU A 17 -9.78 -3.34 -2.88
CA GLU A 17 -9.43 -2.88 -4.24
C GLU A 17 -8.47 -3.84 -4.96
N ILE A 18 -7.43 -4.33 -4.26
CA ILE A 18 -6.49 -5.32 -4.81
C ILE A 18 -7.23 -6.63 -5.09
N ALA A 19 -8.10 -7.08 -4.18
CA ALA A 19 -8.87 -8.30 -4.37
C ALA A 19 -9.79 -8.24 -5.58
N ASP A 20 -10.47 -7.11 -5.76
CA ASP A 20 -11.33 -6.87 -6.92
C ASP A 20 -10.51 -6.80 -8.22
N ALA A 21 -9.37 -6.10 -8.21
CA ALA A 21 -8.48 -5.98 -9.37
C ALA A 21 -7.89 -7.33 -9.82
N LEU A 22 -7.69 -8.27 -8.89
CA LEU A 22 -7.08 -9.58 -9.14
C LEU A 22 -8.10 -10.73 -9.19
N ALA A 23 -9.39 -10.45 -9.03
CA ALA A 23 -10.44 -11.47 -8.92
C ALA A 23 -10.46 -12.48 -10.08
N LEU A 24 -10.14 -12.02 -11.30
CA LEU A 24 -10.14 -12.85 -12.51
C LEU A 24 -8.78 -13.49 -12.82
N ALA A 25 -7.75 -13.19 -12.04
CA ALA A 25 -6.37 -13.63 -12.31
C ALA A 25 -6.04 -15.02 -11.72
N GLY A 26 -6.97 -15.64 -10.99
CA GLY A 26 -6.80 -17.00 -10.47
C GLY A 26 -5.85 -17.12 -9.27
N PHE A 27 -5.68 -16.03 -8.51
CA PHE A 27 -4.91 -16.02 -7.27
C PHE A 27 -5.78 -16.38 -6.06
N ASP A 28 -5.19 -17.07 -5.08
CA ASP A 28 -5.75 -17.24 -3.74
C ASP A 28 -5.20 -16.13 -2.84
N LEU A 29 -5.97 -15.06 -2.66
CA LEU A 29 -5.56 -13.89 -1.89
C LEU A 29 -5.83 -14.11 -0.40
N VAL A 30 -4.77 -13.96 0.39
CA VAL A 30 -4.79 -14.16 1.84
C VAL A 30 -4.66 -12.80 2.53
N PRO A 31 -5.45 -12.51 3.57
CA PRO A 31 -5.27 -11.28 4.33
C PRO A 31 -3.87 -11.19 4.96
N ARG A 32 -3.43 -9.96 5.22
CA ARG A 32 -2.21 -9.68 5.98
C ARG A 32 -2.31 -10.33 7.38
N PRO A 33 -1.29 -11.04 7.87
CA PRO A 33 -1.28 -11.54 9.24
C PRO A 33 -1.18 -10.40 10.27
N ASP A 34 -1.98 -10.46 11.33
CA ASP A 34 -2.07 -9.43 12.37
C ASP A 34 -0.80 -9.33 13.23
N ASP A 35 0.03 -10.38 13.26
CA ASP A 35 1.26 -10.46 14.03
C ASP A 35 2.47 -9.84 13.30
N VAL A 36 2.34 -9.49 12.02
CA VAL A 36 3.39 -8.84 11.25
C VAL A 36 3.35 -7.31 11.47
N PRO A 37 4.40 -6.71 12.07
CA PRO A 37 4.44 -5.27 12.35
C PRO A 37 4.28 -4.42 11.09
N GLU A 38 3.76 -3.20 11.26
CA GLU A 38 3.72 -2.21 10.18
C GLU A 38 5.09 -2.03 9.53
N VAL A 39 5.08 -1.84 8.21
CA VAL A 39 6.30 -1.75 7.41
C VAL A 39 6.67 -0.28 7.22
N ASP A 40 7.90 0.08 7.55
CA ASP A 40 8.39 1.44 7.35
C ASP A 40 8.50 1.78 5.85
N GLU A 41 7.65 2.71 5.40
CA GLU A 41 7.59 3.24 4.03
C GLU A 41 8.62 4.36 3.82
N THR A 42 9.89 3.95 3.69
CA THR A 42 11.06 4.84 3.61
C THR A 42 11.51 5.18 2.19
N ALA A 43 10.84 4.64 1.16
CA ALA A 43 11.22 4.90 -0.22
C ALA A 43 10.65 6.23 -0.73
N ASP A 44 11.35 6.85 -1.67
CA ASP A 44 10.94 8.11 -2.29
C ASP A 44 9.87 7.95 -3.40
N THR A 45 9.42 6.72 -3.65
CA THR A 45 8.48 6.39 -4.72
C THR A 45 7.40 5.43 -4.23
N LEU A 46 6.20 5.52 -4.83
CA LEU A 46 5.09 4.59 -4.57
C LEU A 46 5.50 3.14 -4.88
N GLU A 47 6.16 2.90 -6.02
CA GLU A 47 6.70 1.58 -6.37
C GLU A 47 7.68 1.07 -5.31
N GLY A 48 8.57 1.93 -4.80
CA GLY A 48 9.51 1.59 -3.75
C GLY A 48 8.83 1.16 -2.46
N ASN A 49 7.81 1.88 -2.01
CA ASN A 49 7.04 1.53 -0.81
C ASN A 49 6.23 0.25 -1.01
N ALA A 50 5.58 0.07 -2.15
CA ALA A 50 4.91 -1.18 -2.50
C ALA A 50 5.89 -2.36 -2.43
N ARG A 51 7.10 -2.20 -2.99
CA ARG A 51 8.14 -3.23 -2.92
C ARG A 51 8.59 -3.53 -1.49
N LEU A 52 8.82 -2.50 -0.66
CA LEU A 52 9.18 -2.70 0.76
C LEU A 52 8.11 -3.50 1.50
N LYS A 53 6.83 -3.16 1.31
CA LYS A 53 5.69 -3.89 1.88
C LYS A 53 5.66 -5.35 1.45
N ALA A 54 5.75 -5.62 0.13
CA ALA A 54 5.76 -6.99 -0.37
C ALA A 54 6.96 -7.80 0.17
N GLN A 55 8.16 -7.23 0.18
CA GLN A 55 9.36 -7.89 0.67
C GLN A 55 9.27 -8.22 2.16
N ALA A 56 8.76 -7.30 2.98
CA ALA A 56 8.58 -7.52 4.40
C ALA A 56 7.61 -8.69 4.68
N LEU A 57 6.48 -8.74 3.97
CA LEU A 57 5.52 -9.84 4.14
C LEU A 57 6.05 -11.17 3.60
N CYS A 58 6.78 -11.16 2.47
CA CYS A 58 7.45 -12.36 1.98
C CYS A 58 8.46 -12.89 3.02
N ALA A 59 9.25 -12.01 3.63
CA ALA A 59 10.24 -12.40 4.63
C ALA A 59 9.60 -12.93 5.92
N ALA A 60 8.48 -12.32 6.35
CA ALA A 60 7.79 -12.70 7.58
C ALA A 60 6.99 -14.01 7.45
N THR A 61 6.34 -14.24 6.30
CA THR A 61 5.43 -15.37 6.10
C THR A 61 6.06 -16.55 5.35
N GLY A 62 7.12 -16.30 4.57
CA GLY A 62 7.66 -17.28 3.62
C GLY A 62 6.76 -17.51 2.40
N GLU A 63 5.65 -16.79 2.28
CA GLU A 63 4.73 -16.85 1.14
C GLU A 63 4.99 -15.70 0.16
N ALA A 64 4.55 -15.85 -1.10
CA ALA A 64 4.57 -14.73 -2.03
C ALA A 64 3.57 -13.66 -1.57
N ALA A 65 3.93 -12.38 -1.70
CA ALA A 65 3.10 -11.26 -1.28
C ALA A 65 2.83 -10.29 -2.44
N VAL A 66 1.66 -9.68 -2.43
CA VAL A 66 1.26 -8.59 -3.32
C VAL A 66 1.04 -7.33 -2.49
N ALA A 67 1.54 -6.21 -3.00
CA ALA A 67 1.45 -4.93 -2.35
C ALA A 67 1.05 -3.86 -3.37
N ASP A 68 0.50 -2.79 -2.85
CA ASP A 68 0.17 -1.59 -3.58
C ASP A 68 0.58 -0.38 -2.74
N ASP A 69 0.93 0.73 -3.39
CA ASP A 69 1.04 2.02 -2.73
C ASP A 69 0.41 3.10 -3.59
N THR A 70 -0.32 4.01 -2.94
CA THR A 70 -1.15 4.99 -3.64
C THR A 70 -0.82 6.39 -3.16
N GLY A 71 -0.85 7.31 -4.12
CA GLY A 71 -0.67 8.73 -3.89
C GLY A 71 -1.41 9.55 -4.93
N LEU A 72 -1.60 10.83 -4.61
CA LEU A 72 -2.12 11.85 -5.49
C LEU A 72 -0.97 12.69 -6.03
N GLU A 73 -0.88 12.80 -7.34
CA GLU A 73 0.10 13.65 -8.02
C GLU A 73 -0.62 14.80 -8.72
N VAL A 74 -0.30 16.04 -8.35
CA VAL A 74 -0.90 17.24 -8.94
C VAL A 74 0.10 17.96 -9.81
N ALA A 75 -0.21 18.08 -11.11
CA ALA A 75 0.69 18.68 -12.09
C ALA A 75 1.09 20.13 -11.75
N ALA A 76 0.16 20.94 -11.22
CA ALA A 76 0.42 22.32 -10.79
C ALA A 76 1.29 22.43 -9.53
N LEU A 77 1.51 21.32 -8.82
CA LEU A 77 2.36 21.22 -7.63
C LEU A 77 3.61 20.36 -7.90
N ASP A 78 4.03 20.27 -9.17
CA ASP A 78 5.18 19.46 -9.60
C ASP A 78 5.09 18.00 -9.14
N GLY A 79 3.89 17.41 -9.22
CA GLY A 79 3.62 16.02 -8.83
C GLY A 79 3.39 15.81 -7.33
N ARG A 80 3.46 16.84 -6.50
CA ARG A 80 3.12 16.73 -5.07
C ARG A 80 1.60 16.55 -4.89
N PRO A 81 1.14 15.90 -3.80
CA PRO A 81 1.92 15.32 -2.69
C PRO A 81 2.69 14.02 -3.01
N GLY A 82 2.30 13.26 -4.03
CA GLY A 82 2.95 12.01 -4.44
C GLY A 82 2.99 10.99 -3.29
N VAL A 83 4.18 10.46 -3.01
CA VAL A 83 4.44 9.49 -1.92
C VAL A 83 4.03 10.00 -0.53
N PHE A 84 3.89 11.32 -0.33
CA PHE A 84 3.50 11.92 0.95
C PHE A 84 1.99 12.11 1.10
N SER A 85 1.16 11.56 0.21
CA SER A 85 -0.28 11.85 0.17
C SER A 85 -1.02 11.61 1.48
N SER A 86 -0.72 10.51 2.19
CA SER A 86 -1.34 10.20 3.48
C SER A 86 -0.93 11.14 4.62
N ARG A 87 0.20 11.83 4.47
CA ARG A 87 0.83 12.68 5.49
C ARG A 87 1.19 14.07 4.94
N PHE A 88 0.43 14.55 3.96
CA PHE A 88 0.75 15.78 3.26
C PHE A 88 0.70 17.00 4.19
N ALA A 89 -0.28 17.02 5.10
CA ALA A 89 -0.40 18.05 6.14
C ALA A 89 0.44 17.78 7.40
N GLY A 90 1.17 16.66 7.46
CA GLY A 90 2.02 16.28 8.59
C GLY A 90 1.83 14.79 8.96
N PRO A 91 2.64 14.28 9.90
CA PRO A 91 2.59 12.87 10.32
C PRO A 91 1.26 12.47 10.96
N ASP A 92 0.59 13.41 11.64
CA ASP A 92 -0.69 13.19 12.33
C ASP A 92 -1.89 13.74 11.54
N ALA A 93 -1.71 14.01 10.24
CA ALA A 93 -2.75 14.60 9.41
C ALA A 93 -3.93 13.64 9.23
N SER A 94 -5.15 14.13 9.45
CA SER A 94 -6.34 13.44 8.99
C SER A 94 -6.50 13.58 7.47
N TYR A 95 -7.39 12.77 6.89
CA TYR A 95 -7.81 12.95 5.50
C TYR A 95 -8.29 14.40 5.23
N ALA A 96 -9.07 14.98 6.14
CA ALA A 96 -9.57 16.33 5.99
C ALA A 96 -8.45 17.39 6.03
N ASP A 97 -7.42 17.19 6.86
CA ASP A 97 -6.25 18.09 6.93
C ASP A 97 -5.44 18.06 5.63
N ASN A 98 -5.24 16.86 5.07
CA ASN A 98 -4.54 16.68 3.78
C ASN A 98 -5.29 17.39 2.65
N VAL A 99 -6.62 17.28 2.63
CA VAL A 99 -7.48 17.98 1.65
C VAL A 99 -7.45 19.49 1.86
N ALA A 100 -7.52 19.98 3.10
CA ALA A 100 -7.54 21.41 3.39
C ALA A 100 -6.21 22.12 3.04
N LYS A 101 -5.09 21.38 3.04
CA LYS A 101 -3.78 21.90 2.64
C LYS A 101 -3.56 21.93 1.12
N LEU A 102 -4.26 21.08 0.38
CA LEU A 102 -4.12 20.90 -1.06
C LEU A 102 -4.85 21.99 -1.85
#